data_AF-A0A350AW52-F1
#
_entry.id   AF-A0A350AW52-F1
#
_cell.length_a   1.000
_cell.length_b   1.000
_cell.length_c   1.000
_cell.angle_alpha   90.00
_cell.angle_beta   90.00
_cell.angle_gamma   90.00
#
_symmetry.space_group_name_H-M   'P 1'
#
loop_
_entity.id
_entity.type
_entity.pdbx_description
1 polymer ?
#
loop_
_entity_poly.entity_id
_entity_poly.type
_entity_poly.pdbx_seq_one_letter_code
_entity_poly.pdbx_strand_id
1 'polypeptide(L)'
;MKTLFTLSTLIFYASVAHAVISLTSPTSVFRELSLNGDSDPYADNQANRTDIELVGDAGLGLSAFYFGFNDHGNTSNQDGDLFFRVRVAGESGSPDGVLNGYVTVGFDVESDGVMDYYVRHGANLTGNDQQIAIFDASATAANNSPVSIELGSQRYITGNVTAMNSQFRDVDDVTIGDTFSNTVYSRTTSPILYTERDIDGLGDTDKFLTFSFAFDELVQIIQADYIGTPYAGFNDQSTLSLILSTSQNSNNINSDIAGRDGVTSDPFIPGGGITDPIQVPEPSTAALIAAVFIFGFVSARRHR
;
A
#
# COMPACT_ATOMS: atom_id res chain seq x y z
N MET A 1 -63.41 8.32 -17.52
CA MET A 1 -62.01 8.07 -17.93
C MET A 1 -61.19 7.77 -16.68
N LYS A 2 -60.80 6.51 -16.48
CA LYS A 2 -59.92 6.09 -15.38
C LYS A 2 -58.49 6.07 -15.92
N THR A 3 -57.69 7.07 -15.57
CA THR A 3 -56.26 7.09 -15.86
C THR A 3 -55.55 6.16 -14.87
N LEU A 4 -55.27 4.93 -15.32
CA LEU A 4 -54.28 4.05 -14.71
C LEU A 4 -52.92 4.75 -14.86
N PHE A 5 -52.42 5.38 -13.79
CA PHE A 5 -51.03 5.81 -13.73
C PHE A 5 -50.21 4.64 -13.18
N THR A 6 -49.64 3.86 -14.09
CA THR A 6 -48.59 2.87 -13.80
C THR A 6 -47.36 3.65 -13.35
N LEU A 7 -47.21 3.85 -12.04
CA LEU A 7 -46.01 4.45 -11.45
C LEU A 7 -44.91 3.38 -11.45
N SER A 8 -44.31 3.16 -12.62
CA SER A 8 -43.06 2.42 -12.78
C SER A 8 -41.97 3.21 -12.06
N THR A 9 -41.85 2.97 -10.75
CA THR A 9 -40.77 3.52 -9.94
C THR A 9 -39.52 2.75 -10.34
N LEU A 10 -38.82 3.27 -11.35
CA LEU A 10 -37.48 2.85 -11.70
C LEU A 10 -36.57 3.28 -10.55
N ILE A 11 -36.46 2.42 -9.53
CA ILE A 11 -35.49 2.58 -8.46
C ILE A 11 -34.12 2.37 -9.11
N PHE A 12 -33.46 3.47 -9.46
CA PHE A 12 -32.02 3.48 -9.66
C PHE A 12 -31.41 3.14 -8.30
N TYR A 13 -31.20 1.85 -8.04
CA TYR A 13 -30.20 1.39 -7.08
C TYR A 13 -28.86 1.82 -7.66
N ALA A 14 -28.47 3.07 -7.42
CA ALA A 14 -27.07 3.43 -7.45
C ALA A 14 -26.46 2.74 -6.21
N SER A 15 -26.16 1.44 -6.34
CA SER A 15 -25.12 0.88 -5.50
C SER A 15 -23.90 1.72 -5.83
N VAL A 16 -23.39 2.47 -4.85
CA VAL A 16 -22.06 3.03 -4.95
C VAL A 16 -21.16 1.80 -4.90
N ALA A 17 -20.98 1.14 -6.04
CA ALA A 17 -20.03 0.07 -6.18
C ALA A 17 -18.69 0.76 -5.95
N HIS A 18 -18.10 0.51 -4.79
CA HIS A 18 -16.71 0.89 -4.58
C HIS A 18 -15.90 0.22 -5.68
N ALA A 19 -14.90 0.93 -6.21
CA ALA A 19 -14.05 0.37 -7.24
C ALA A 19 -13.39 -0.89 -6.67
N VAL A 20 -13.68 -2.05 -7.27
CA VAL A 20 -13.02 -3.30 -6.91
C VAL A 20 -11.52 -3.09 -7.10
N ILE A 21 -10.77 -3.17 -6.00
CA ILE A 21 -9.31 -3.08 -6.06
C ILE A 21 -8.77 -4.44 -6.49
N SER A 22 -7.85 -4.40 -7.44
CA SER A 22 -7.15 -5.55 -7.98
C SER A 22 -5.72 -5.13 -8.29
N LEU A 23 -4.84 -6.11 -8.54
CA LEU A 23 -3.43 -5.85 -8.83
C LEU A 23 -3.24 -4.89 -10.02
N THR A 24 -4.13 -4.96 -11.01
CA THR A 24 -4.08 -4.17 -12.26
C THR A 24 -4.87 -2.88 -12.20
N SER A 25 -5.61 -2.62 -11.12
CA SER A 25 -6.45 -1.42 -10.99
C SER A 25 -5.62 -0.15 -11.17
N PRO A 26 -6.20 0.94 -11.70
CA PRO A 26 -5.48 2.19 -11.90
C PRO A 26 -5.01 2.76 -10.55
N THR A 27 -3.85 3.42 -10.51
CA THR A 27 -3.28 3.99 -9.28
C THR A 27 -4.25 4.91 -8.54
N SER A 28 -5.19 5.55 -9.25
CA SER A 28 -6.24 6.41 -8.68
C SER A 28 -7.23 5.72 -7.74
N VAL A 29 -7.32 4.39 -7.71
CA VAL A 29 -8.16 3.67 -6.72
C VAL A 29 -7.41 3.33 -5.43
N PHE A 30 -6.08 3.50 -5.43
CA PHE A 30 -5.27 3.29 -4.24
C PHE A 30 -5.17 4.59 -3.45
N ARG A 31 -5.07 4.46 -2.13
CA ARG A 31 -4.74 5.57 -1.25
C ARG A 31 -3.23 5.77 -1.27
N GLU A 32 -2.80 6.96 -1.67
CA GLU A 32 -1.42 7.40 -1.53
C GLU A 32 -1.04 7.46 -0.05
N LEU A 33 0.11 6.88 0.30
CA LEU A 33 0.70 6.96 1.62
C LEU A 33 1.91 7.87 1.55
N SER A 34 1.95 8.89 2.41
CA SER A 34 3.13 9.73 2.54
C SER A 34 4.20 8.97 3.31
N LEU A 35 5.42 8.95 2.78
CA LEU A 35 6.59 8.48 3.49
C LEU A 35 7.15 9.53 4.47
N ASN A 36 6.40 10.63 4.71
CA ASN A 36 6.74 11.70 5.64
C ASN A 36 8.16 12.29 5.42
N GLY A 37 8.58 12.32 4.15
CA GLY A 37 9.82 12.88 3.63
C GLY A 37 9.81 12.86 2.10
N ASP A 38 10.76 13.54 1.48
CA ASP A 38 11.00 13.38 0.04
C ASP A 38 11.51 11.94 -0.17
N SER A 39 10.81 11.16 -1.01
CA SER A 39 11.40 9.95 -1.58
C SER A 39 12.60 10.42 -2.41
N ASP A 40 13.77 9.81 -2.26
CA ASP A 40 14.92 10.25 -3.03
C ASP A 40 14.74 9.86 -4.51
N PRO A 41 14.72 10.81 -5.47
CA PRO A 41 14.80 10.49 -6.89
C PRO A 41 16.19 9.97 -7.31
N TYR A 42 17.20 9.96 -6.44
CA TYR A 42 18.52 9.47 -6.77
C TYR A 42 18.74 8.06 -6.21
N ALA A 43 19.21 7.16 -7.07
CA ALA A 43 19.64 5.83 -6.68
C ALA A 43 20.98 5.91 -5.93
N ASP A 44 20.94 6.14 -4.63
CA ASP A 44 22.13 6.23 -3.78
C ASP A 44 22.05 5.45 -2.48
N ASN A 45 21.12 4.47 -2.40
CA ASN A 45 20.93 3.66 -1.21
C ASN A 45 22.22 3.06 -0.64
N GLN A 46 22.14 2.76 0.66
CA GLN A 46 23.23 2.15 1.44
C GLN A 46 23.73 0.82 0.86
N ALA A 47 22.96 0.18 -0.02
CA ALA A 47 23.25 -1.12 -0.58
C ALA A 47 23.77 -1.08 -2.04
N ASN A 48 23.84 0.10 -2.67
CA ASN A 48 24.32 0.30 -4.05
C ASN A 48 23.56 -0.55 -5.10
N ARG A 49 22.23 -0.55 -5.04
CA ARG A 49 21.36 -1.13 -6.09
C ARG A 49 20.19 -0.23 -6.44
N THR A 50 20.22 0.31 -7.64
CA THR A 50 19.18 1.17 -8.22
C THR A 50 17.84 0.47 -8.33
N ASP A 51 17.79 -0.80 -8.77
CA ASP A 51 16.55 -1.48 -9.16
C ASP A 51 15.59 -1.86 -8.01
N ILE A 52 15.94 -1.50 -6.78
CA ILE A 52 15.10 -1.66 -5.58
C ILE A 52 14.98 -0.34 -4.80
N GLU A 53 15.38 0.79 -5.39
CA GLU A 53 15.25 2.12 -4.82
C GLU A 53 13.78 2.56 -4.83
N LEU A 54 13.29 3.15 -3.74
CA LEU A 54 11.94 3.72 -3.72
C LEU A 54 11.95 5.09 -4.37
N VAL A 55 11.21 5.24 -5.46
CA VAL A 55 11.12 6.50 -6.19
C VAL A 55 9.74 7.12 -6.05
N GLY A 56 9.70 8.40 -5.74
CA GLY A 56 8.48 9.16 -5.54
C GLY A 56 8.74 10.65 -5.44
N ASP A 57 7.70 11.44 -5.65
CA ASP A 57 7.69 12.88 -5.46
C ASP A 57 6.34 13.30 -4.87
N ALA A 58 6.29 13.44 -3.55
CA ALA A 58 5.11 13.90 -2.83
C ALA A 58 4.68 15.32 -3.25
N GLY A 59 5.61 16.16 -3.70
CA GLY A 59 5.32 17.50 -4.21
C GLY A 59 4.55 17.49 -5.53
N LEU A 60 4.64 16.39 -6.29
CA LEU A 60 3.90 16.16 -7.53
C LEU A 60 2.68 15.23 -7.37
N GLY A 61 2.40 14.75 -6.15
CA GLY A 61 1.36 13.74 -5.90
C GLY A 61 1.72 12.36 -6.47
N LEU A 62 3.01 12.04 -6.48
CA LEU A 62 3.57 10.79 -7.01
C LEU A 62 4.28 10.01 -5.91
N SER A 63 3.60 9.53 -4.87
CA SER A 63 4.27 8.72 -3.84
C SER A 63 4.95 7.46 -4.38
N ALA A 64 5.94 6.97 -3.63
CA ALA A 64 6.48 5.63 -3.80
C ALA A 64 5.57 4.55 -3.18
N PHE A 65 4.64 4.91 -2.30
CA PHE A 65 3.85 3.96 -1.51
C PHE A 65 2.35 4.21 -1.56
N TYR A 66 1.60 3.14 -1.84
CA TYR A 66 0.15 3.16 -1.98
C TYR A 66 -0.47 1.96 -1.28
N PHE A 67 -1.67 2.16 -0.76
CA PHE A 67 -2.45 1.17 -0.03
C PHE A 67 -3.85 0.99 -0.63
N GLY A 68 -4.32 -0.25 -0.67
CA GLY A 68 -5.68 -0.59 -1.06
C GLY A 68 -6.27 -1.66 -0.16
N PHE A 69 -7.59 -1.67 -0.05
CA PHE A 69 -8.35 -2.71 0.64
C PHE A 69 -9.59 -3.07 -0.18
N ASN A 70 -9.89 -4.36 -0.29
CA ASN A 70 -11.09 -4.86 -0.93
C ASN A 70 -11.78 -5.88 -0.01
N ASP A 71 -12.96 -5.54 0.48
CA ASP A 71 -13.78 -6.40 1.35
C ASP A 71 -14.59 -7.47 0.58
N HIS A 72 -14.53 -7.44 -0.76
CA HIS A 72 -15.37 -8.23 -1.66
C HIS A 72 -16.88 -8.05 -1.50
N GLY A 73 -17.32 -6.93 -0.92
CA GLY A 73 -18.72 -6.63 -0.59
C GLY A 73 -19.29 -7.47 0.56
N ASN A 74 -18.45 -8.00 1.45
CA ASN A 74 -18.90 -8.79 2.60
C ASN A 74 -19.27 -7.89 3.80
N THR A 75 -20.09 -8.41 4.72
CA THR A 75 -20.44 -7.74 5.98
C THR A 75 -19.52 -8.09 7.15
N SER A 76 -18.56 -8.99 6.93
CA SER A 76 -17.53 -9.29 7.92
C SER A 76 -16.54 -8.12 8.00
N ASN A 77 -15.97 -7.92 9.17
CA ASN A 77 -14.96 -6.89 9.44
C ASN A 77 -13.55 -7.47 9.55
N GLN A 78 -13.38 -8.75 9.21
CA GLN A 78 -12.14 -9.50 9.42
C GLN A 78 -11.73 -10.25 8.15
N ASP A 79 -12.22 -9.84 6.99
CA ASP A 79 -11.97 -10.47 5.70
C ASP A 79 -11.59 -9.43 4.65
N GLY A 80 -11.48 -9.86 3.40
CA GLY A 80 -11.00 -9.02 2.32
C GLY A 80 -9.53 -9.25 2.00
N ASP A 81 -9.00 -8.42 1.12
CA ASP A 81 -7.61 -8.41 0.69
C ASP A 81 -6.98 -7.05 0.97
N LEU A 82 -5.78 -7.06 1.55
CA LEU A 82 -4.91 -5.90 1.61
C LEU A 82 -4.06 -5.86 0.35
N PHE A 83 -3.91 -4.67 -0.22
CA PHE A 83 -3.05 -4.41 -1.37
C PHE A 83 -2.00 -3.38 -1.01
N PHE A 84 -0.76 -3.68 -1.37
CA PHE A 84 0.34 -2.73 -1.35
C PHE A 84 0.82 -2.51 -2.77
N ARG A 85 0.95 -1.25 -3.17
CA ARG A 85 1.57 -0.85 -4.43
C ARG A 85 2.75 0.04 -4.12
N VAL A 86 3.91 -0.40 -4.60
CA VAL A 86 5.21 0.21 -4.32
C VAL A 86 5.85 0.57 -5.65
N ARG A 87 6.28 1.82 -5.79
CA ARG A 87 7.03 2.31 -6.94
C ARG A 87 8.52 2.15 -6.64
N VAL A 88 9.24 1.53 -7.56
CA VAL A 88 10.69 1.42 -7.53
C VAL A 88 11.30 1.97 -8.81
N ALA A 89 12.54 2.42 -8.73
CA ALA A 89 13.32 2.83 -9.88
C ALA A 89 13.34 1.72 -10.93
N GLY A 90 13.12 2.11 -12.18
CA GLY A 90 13.21 1.21 -13.31
C GLY A 90 14.67 0.92 -13.61
N GLU A 91 15.11 -0.32 -13.53
CA GLU A 91 16.38 -0.71 -14.15
C GLU A 91 16.17 -1.92 -15.07
N SER A 92 16.81 -1.86 -16.23
CA SER A 92 16.91 -2.87 -17.31
C SER A 92 17.46 -4.26 -16.91
N GLY A 93 17.51 -4.59 -15.62
CA GLY A 93 18.10 -5.82 -15.07
C GLY A 93 17.14 -6.97 -14.79
N SER A 94 15.81 -6.75 -14.80
CA SER A 94 14.83 -7.81 -14.56
C SER A 94 13.90 -8.06 -15.77
N PRO A 95 14.40 -8.76 -16.81
CA PRO A 95 13.65 -9.02 -18.03
C PRO A 95 12.43 -9.93 -17.82
N ASP A 96 12.34 -10.61 -16.68
CA ASP A 96 11.28 -11.60 -16.40
C ASP A 96 10.05 -10.99 -15.71
N GLY A 97 10.03 -9.68 -15.46
CA GLY A 97 8.90 -9.02 -14.79
C GLY A 97 8.78 -9.40 -13.32
N VAL A 98 9.91 -9.54 -12.63
CA VAL A 98 10.01 -9.95 -11.23
C VAL A 98 10.93 -8.99 -10.47
N LEU A 99 10.56 -8.53 -9.27
CA LEU A 99 11.48 -7.71 -8.47
C LEU A 99 12.70 -8.53 -8.02
N ASN A 100 13.92 -8.06 -8.28
CA ASN A 100 15.14 -8.72 -7.82
C ASN A 100 15.57 -8.21 -6.44
N GLY A 101 14.73 -8.40 -5.42
CA GLY A 101 15.01 -7.96 -4.07
C GLY A 101 13.83 -8.22 -3.15
N TYR A 102 13.78 -7.47 -2.07
CA TYR A 102 12.76 -7.57 -1.05
C TYR A 102 12.10 -6.21 -0.84
N VAL A 103 10.77 -6.22 -0.82
CA VAL A 103 9.95 -5.10 -0.34
C VAL A 103 9.34 -5.53 0.98
N THR A 104 9.47 -4.69 1.99
CA THR A 104 8.96 -4.93 3.33
C THR A 104 8.07 -3.78 3.77
N VAL A 105 6.88 -4.12 4.26
CA VAL A 105 5.95 -3.19 4.92
C VAL A 105 5.91 -3.54 6.40
N GLY A 106 6.39 -2.65 7.24
CA GLY A 106 6.26 -2.76 8.69
C GLY A 106 4.90 -2.25 9.16
N PHE A 107 4.37 -2.85 10.21
CA PHE A 107 3.10 -2.51 10.85
C PHE A 107 3.35 -2.18 12.31
N ASP A 108 2.87 -1.02 12.74
CA ASP A 108 2.65 -0.68 14.14
C ASP A 108 1.13 -0.66 14.36
N VAL A 109 0.64 -1.71 15.01
CA VAL A 109 -0.76 -1.99 15.30
C VAL A 109 -1.15 -1.29 16.61
N GLU A 110 -0.23 -1.23 17.57
CA GLU A 110 -0.51 -0.59 18.87
C GLU A 110 -0.46 0.94 18.82
N SER A 111 0.12 1.50 17.76
CA SER A 111 0.42 2.93 17.59
C SER A 111 1.33 3.47 18.68
N ASP A 112 2.28 2.66 19.14
CA ASP A 112 3.25 3.04 20.18
C ASP A 112 4.61 3.49 19.61
N GLY A 113 4.75 3.47 18.27
CA GLY A 113 5.98 3.81 17.56
C GLY A 113 6.96 2.64 17.43
N VAL A 114 6.59 1.43 17.85
CA VAL A 114 7.36 0.21 17.69
C VAL A 114 6.68 -0.65 16.62
N MET A 115 7.48 -1.21 15.71
CA MET A 115 6.94 -2.16 14.72
C MET A 115 6.58 -3.46 15.42
N ASP A 116 5.38 -3.97 15.16
CA ASP A 116 4.87 -5.25 15.62
C ASP A 116 5.15 -6.37 14.62
N TYR A 117 4.91 -6.06 13.33
CA TYR A 117 4.96 -7.05 12.26
C TYR A 117 5.61 -6.50 10.99
N TYR A 118 6.08 -7.40 10.15
CA TYR A 118 6.57 -7.10 8.81
C TYR A 118 5.92 -8.02 7.78
N VAL A 119 5.29 -7.45 6.76
CA VAL A 119 4.95 -8.18 5.54
C VAL A 119 6.09 -8.00 4.55
N ARG A 120 6.65 -9.11 4.06
CA ARG A 120 7.72 -9.11 3.08
C ARG A 120 7.26 -9.75 1.78
N HIS A 121 7.55 -9.10 0.66
CA HIS A 121 7.53 -9.68 -0.69
C HIS A 121 8.98 -9.86 -1.18
N GLY A 122 9.30 -11.00 -1.77
CA GLY A 122 10.60 -11.25 -2.41
C GLY A 122 10.90 -12.74 -2.54
N ALA A 123 12.13 -13.11 -2.93
CA ALA A 123 12.50 -14.52 -3.11
C ALA A 123 12.41 -15.34 -1.80
N ASN A 124 11.94 -16.58 -1.90
CA ASN A 124 11.91 -17.53 -0.80
C ASN A 124 13.32 -17.69 -0.18
N LEU A 125 13.37 -17.88 1.14
CA LEU A 125 14.61 -18.17 1.88
C LEU A 125 15.39 -19.37 1.34
N THR A 126 14.71 -20.33 0.69
CA THR A 126 15.32 -21.57 0.21
C THR A 126 15.34 -21.72 -1.31
N GLY A 127 14.98 -20.70 -2.08
CA GLY A 127 14.89 -20.81 -3.55
C GLY A 127 14.63 -19.50 -4.27
N ASN A 128 14.45 -19.59 -5.59
CA ASN A 128 14.25 -18.42 -6.45
C ASN A 128 12.78 -18.00 -6.61
N ASP A 129 11.83 -18.83 -6.14
CA ASP A 129 10.41 -18.51 -6.20
C ASP A 129 10.09 -17.37 -5.24
N GLN A 130 9.36 -16.36 -5.70
CA GLN A 130 8.91 -15.28 -4.82
C GLN A 130 7.77 -15.71 -3.91
N GLN A 131 7.69 -15.10 -2.72
CA GLN A 131 6.66 -15.33 -1.71
C GLN A 131 6.30 -14.03 -1.00
N ILE A 132 5.09 -14.01 -0.44
CA ILE A 132 4.64 -13.01 0.52
C ILE A 132 4.59 -13.68 1.88
N ALA A 133 5.19 -13.07 2.91
CA ALA A 133 5.26 -13.65 4.24
C ALA A 133 5.09 -12.58 5.32
N ILE A 134 4.51 -12.99 6.46
CA ILE A 134 4.37 -12.14 7.64
C ILE A 134 5.36 -12.63 8.69
N PHE A 135 6.12 -11.69 9.25
CA PHE A 135 7.08 -11.92 10.31
C PHE A 135 6.71 -11.10 11.54
N ASP A 136 7.02 -11.62 12.72
CA ASP A 136 7.10 -10.80 13.93
C ASP A 136 8.21 -9.74 13.74
N ALA A 137 8.07 -8.59 14.37
CA ALA A 137 9.21 -7.73 14.61
C ALA A 137 10.17 -8.42 15.59
N SER A 138 11.48 -8.28 15.35
CA SER A 138 12.47 -8.89 16.23
C SER A 138 12.49 -8.19 17.59
N ALA A 139 12.27 -8.95 18.66
CA ALA A 139 12.30 -8.45 20.04
C ALA A 139 13.65 -7.84 20.47
N THR A 140 14.72 -8.10 19.71
CA THR A 140 16.07 -7.54 19.96
C THR A 140 16.42 -6.39 19.04
N ALA A 141 15.63 -6.12 18.00
CA ALA A 141 15.81 -4.98 17.12
C ALA A 141 15.19 -3.74 17.78
N ALA A 142 15.92 -3.11 18.70
CA ALA A 142 15.62 -1.72 19.05
C ALA A 142 15.67 -0.92 17.75
N ASN A 143 14.51 -0.50 17.27
CA ASN A 143 14.35 0.05 15.93
C ASN A 143 14.60 1.56 15.95
N ASN A 144 15.76 1.96 16.47
CA ASN A 144 16.16 3.35 16.60
C ASN A 144 17.31 3.65 15.64
N SER A 145 16.96 3.89 14.38
CA SER A 145 17.92 4.23 13.32
C SER A 145 19.04 3.18 13.06
N PRO A 146 18.76 1.86 12.97
CA PRO A 146 19.80 0.88 12.70
C PRO A 146 20.18 0.85 11.21
N VAL A 147 21.46 0.54 10.93
CA VAL A 147 21.96 0.21 9.57
C VAL A 147 21.35 -1.07 8.99
N SER A 148 20.70 -1.88 9.83
CA SER A 148 19.89 -3.01 9.38
C SER A 148 18.86 -3.44 10.42
N ILE A 149 17.68 -3.85 10.00
CA ILE A 149 16.62 -4.40 10.88
C ILE A 149 16.48 -5.89 10.62
N GLU A 150 16.65 -6.72 11.64
CA GLU A 150 16.42 -8.16 11.54
C GLU A 150 14.93 -8.48 11.64
N LEU A 151 14.44 -9.34 10.76
CA LEU A 151 13.08 -9.88 10.83
C LEU A 151 13.00 -10.95 11.94
N GLY A 152 11.88 -10.99 12.65
CA GLY A 152 11.61 -11.99 13.69
C GLY A 152 11.15 -13.34 13.12
N SER A 153 10.33 -14.05 13.90
CA SER A 153 9.83 -15.37 13.48
C SER A 153 8.82 -15.23 12.34
N GLN A 154 8.87 -16.15 11.37
CA GLN A 154 7.85 -16.21 10.32
C GLN A 154 6.53 -16.74 10.89
N ARG A 155 5.44 -15.99 10.71
CA ARG A 155 4.09 -16.30 11.18
C ARG A 155 3.20 -16.85 10.09
N TYR A 156 3.36 -16.33 8.88
CA TYR A 156 2.58 -16.72 7.72
C TYR A 156 3.41 -16.68 6.45
N ILE A 157 3.05 -17.52 5.49
CA ILE A 157 3.64 -17.54 4.16
C ILE A 157 2.59 -17.92 3.14
N THR A 158 2.51 -17.17 2.05
CA THR A 158 1.73 -17.58 0.90
C THR A 158 2.40 -18.78 0.22
N GLY A 159 1.67 -19.45 -0.68
CA GLY A 159 2.35 -20.21 -1.74
C GLY A 159 3.27 -19.30 -2.58
N ASN A 160 3.86 -19.87 -3.63
CA ASN A 160 4.61 -19.07 -4.60
C ASN A 160 3.74 -17.91 -5.11
N VAL A 161 4.34 -16.74 -5.24
CA VAL A 161 3.73 -15.58 -5.89
C VAL A 161 3.29 -15.99 -7.29
N THR A 162 2.08 -15.57 -7.63
CA THR A 162 1.46 -15.75 -8.95
C THR A 162 0.88 -14.42 -9.41
N ALA A 163 0.42 -14.36 -10.65
CA ALA A 163 -0.32 -13.21 -11.17
C ALA A 163 -1.64 -12.92 -10.42
N MET A 164 -2.07 -13.78 -9.48
CA MET A 164 -3.26 -13.54 -8.64
C MET A 164 -2.97 -12.71 -7.39
N ASN A 165 -1.72 -12.72 -6.89
CA ASN A 165 -1.36 -12.04 -5.64
C ASN A 165 -0.13 -11.12 -5.76
N SER A 166 0.54 -11.07 -6.92
CA SER A 166 1.55 -10.04 -7.17
C SER A 166 1.76 -9.77 -8.66
N GLN A 167 2.09 -8.52 -8.96
CA GLN A 167 2.38 -8.02 -10.30
C GLN A 167 3.51 -6.99 -10.23
N PHE A 168 4.49 -7.12 -11.11
CA PHE A 168 5.55 -6.13 -11.31
C PHE A 168 5.46 -5.61 -12.74
N ARG A 169 5.14 -4.32 -12.91
CA ARG A 169 4.87 -3.72 -14.22
C ARG A 169 5.39 -2.30 -14.31
N ASP A 170 5.57 -1.82 -15.54
CA ASP A 170 5.90 -0.42 -15.80
C ASP A 170 4.80 0.51 -15.28
N VAL A 171 5.21 1.69 -14.81
CA VAL A 171 4.29 2.77 -14.46
C VAL A 171 3.65 3.33 -15.74
N ASP A 172 2.38 3.01 -15.97
CA ASP A 172 1.63 3.43 -17.16
C ASP A 172 0.32 4.18 -16.86
N ASP A 173 -0.13 4.16 -15.60
CA ASP A 173 -1.47 4.57 -15.15
C ASP A 173 -1.46 5.77 -14.18
N VAL A 174 -0.34 6.48 -14.11
CA VAL A 174 -0.21 7.69 -13.31
C VAL A 174 -0.29 8.90 -14.24
N THR A 175 -1.19 9.82 -13.91
CA THR A 175 -1.35 11.08 -14.63
C THR A 175 -1.30 12.19 -13.61
N ILE A 176 -0.26 13.02 -13.67
CA ILE A 176 -0.30 14.30 -12.96
C ILE A 176 -1.33 15.15 -13.71
N GLY A 177 -2.34 15.68 -13.02
CA GLY A 177 -3.43 16.43 -13.66
C GLY A 177 -2.92 17.44 -14.70
N ASP A 178 -3.72 17.72 -15.75
CA ASP A 178 -3.44 18.41 -17.03
C ASP A 178 -2.47 19.62 -17.04
N THR A 179 -2.10 20.16 -15.88
CA THR A 179 -1.14 21.26 -15.73
C THR A 179 0.32 20.83 -15.82
N PHE A 180 0.64 19.53 -15.71
CA PHE A 180 2.02 19.03 -15.61
C PHE A 180 2.50 18.17 -16.79
N SER A 181 1.61 17.83 -17.72
CA SER A 181 1.94 17.05 -18.91
C SER A 181 3.07 17.73 -19.71
N ASN A 182 4.23 17.08 -19.83
CA ASN A 182 5.42 17.45 -20.61
C ASN A 182 6.40 18.49 -20.06
N THR A 183 6.34 18.91 -18.78
CA THR A 183 7.39 19.81 -18.26
C THR A 183 8.55 19.02 -17.67
N VAL A 184 9.67 18.95 -18.40
CA VAL A 184 10.97 18.46 -17.91
C VAL A 184 11.33 19.19 -16.61
N TYR A 185 11.42 18.45 -15.50
CA TYR A 185 11.70 19.04 -14.19
C TYR A 185 13.19 18.99 -13.86
N SER A 186 14.01 19.94 -14.32
CA SER A 186 15.43 19.96 -13.95
C SER A 186 15.60 20.35 -12.48
N ARG A 187 15.66 19.39 -11.54
CA ARG A 187 15.87 19.66 -10.10
C ARG A 187 17.29 20.16 -9.81
N THR A 188 18.23 19.98 -10.74
CA THR A 188 19.61 20.49 -10.66
C THR A 188 20.12 21.02 -12.01
N THR A 189 21.29 21.66 -12.03
CA THR A 189 21.91 22.35 -13.19
C THR A 189 22.36 21.45 -14.35
N SER A 190 22.11 20.13 -14.27
CA SER A 190 22.30 19.17 -15.36
C SER A 190 20.92 18.72 -15.85
N PRO A 191 20.66 18.66 -17.17
CA PRO A 191 19.35 18.30 -17.70
C PRO A 191 19.12 16.80 -17.55
N ILE A 192 18.70 16.37 -16.35
CA ILE A 192 18.10 15.06 -16.12
C ILE A 192 16.61 15.20 -16.50
N LEU A 193 16.12 14.29 -17.34
CA LEU A 193 14.76 14.31 -17.89
C LEU A 193 13.83 13.50 -16.99
N TYR A 194 13.22 14.16 -16.01
CA TYR A 194 12.21 13.54 -15.16
C TYR A 194 10.85 13.50 -15.86
N THR A 195 10.14 12.37 -15.75
CA THR A 195 8.77 12.21 -16.23
C THR A 195 7.89 11.57 -15.16
N GLU A 196 6.56 11.64 -15.30
CA GLU A 196 5.63 10.99 -14.38
C GLU A 196 5.80 9.46 -14.31
N ARG A 197 6.54 8.87 -15.25
CA ARG A 197 6.84 7.44 -15.37
C ARG A 197 8.31 7.09 -15.07
N ASP A 198 9.16 8.09 -14.90
CA ASP A 198 10.61 7.96 -14.71
C ASP A 198 11.01 9.12 -13.77
N ILE A 199 10.80 8.89 -12.47
CA ILE A 199 11.03 9.90 -11.41
C ILE A 199 12.51 9.99 -11.05
N ASP A 200 13.32 8.98 -11.34
CA ASP A 200 14.77 9.08 -11.15
C ASP A 200 15.49 9.78 -12.32
N GLY A 201 14.83 9.81 -13.49
CA GLY A 201 15.33 10.46 -14.70
C GLY A 201 16.54 9.75 -15.30
N LEU A 202 16.77 8.48 -14.94
CA LEU A 202 17.90 7.68 -15.42
C LEU A 202 17.60 7.02 -16.78
N GLY A 203 16.41 7.25 -17.35
CA GLY A 203 16.06 6.91 -18.72
C GLY A 203 15.34 5.56 -18.87
N ASP A 204 15.09 4.87 -17.77
CA ASP A 204 14.28 3.65 -17.70
C ASP A 204 12.96 3.99 -17.01
N THR A 205 11.85 3.40 -17.47
CA THR A 205 10.54 3.60 -16.83
C THR A 205 10.49 2.88 -15.48
N ASP A 206 10.09 3.62 -14.45
CA ASP A 206 9.82 3.11 -13.09
C ASP A 206 8.82 1.97 -13.13
N LYS A 207 8.85 1.15 -12.08
CA LYS A 207 7.98 -0.02 -11.98
C LYS A 207 7.14 0.02 -10.72
N PHE A 208 5.89 -0.43 -10.84
CA PHE A 208 5.07 -0.78 -9.70
C PHE A 208 5.21 -2.27 -9.38
N LEU A 209 5.62 -2.58 -8.16
CA LEU A 209 5.28 -3.84 -7.52
C LEU A 209 3.94 -3.67 -6.80
N THR A 210 2.91 -4.36 -7.26
CA THR A 210 1.62 -4.47 -6.54
C THR A 210 1.46 -5.89 -6.04
N PHE A 211 1.21 -6.08 -4.75
CA PHE A 211 0.95 -7.40 -4.18
C PHE A 211 -0.18 -7.36 -3.17
N SER A 212 -0.80 -8.51 -2.95
CA SER A 212 -1.91 -8.66 -2.02
C SER A 212 -1.85 -9.96 -1.23
N PHE A 213 -2.51 -9.94 -0.08
CA PHE A 213 -2.79 -11.12 0.72
C PHE A 213 -4.09 -10.91 1.50
N ALA A 214 -4.62 -12.01 2.01
CA ALA A 214 -5.90 -12.03 2.70
C ALA A 214 -5.80 -11.34 4.07
N PHE A 215 -6.71 -10.41 4.34
CA PHE A 215 -6.71 -9.62 5.58
C PHE A 215 -7.03 -10.46 6.82
N ASP A 216 -7.82 -11.53 6.65
CA ASP A 216 -8.17 -12.47 7.72
C ASP A 216 -6.94 -13.16 8.33
N GLU A 217 -5.91 -13.43 7.53
CA GLU A 217 -4.64 -13.97 8.01
C GLU A 217 -3.92 -12.99 8.94
N LEU A 218 -3.89 -11.70 8.60
CA LEU A 218 -3.31 -10.66 9.46
C LEU A 218 -4.12 -10.50 10.75
N VAL A 219 -5.45 -10.50 10.64
CA VAL A 219 -6.35 -10.43 11.80
C VAL A 219 -6.10 -11.60 12.76
N GLN A 220 -6.02 -12.83 12.24
CA GLN A 220 -5.81 -14.01 13.06
C GLN A 220 -4.47 -13.97 13.80
N ILE A 221 -3.39 -13.52 13.12
CA ILE A 221 -2.07 -13.37 13.74
C ILE A 221 -2.13 -12.35 14.89
N ILE A 222 -2.66 -11.15 14.63
CA ILE A 222 -2.73 -10.07 15.62
C ILE A 222 -3.58 -10.51 16.81
N GLN A 223 -4.80 -10.99 16.58
CA GLN A 223 -5.69 -11.37 17.68
C GLN A 223 -5.12 -12.50 18.54
N ALA A 224 -4.34 -13.43 17.95
CA ALA A 224 -3.70 -14.51 18.69
C ALA A 224 -2.58 -14.01 19.62
N ASP A 225 -1.83 -12.99 19.20
CA ASP A 225 -0.75 -12.42 20.02
C ASP A 225 -1.29 -11.46 21.10
N TYR A 226 -2.44 -10.84 20.84
CA TYR A 226 -3.01 -9.79 21.68
C TYR A 226 -4.16 -10.22 22.59
N ILE A 227 -4.29 -11.51 22.88
CA ILE A 227 -5.36 -12.05 23.74
C ILE A 227 -5.41 -11.32 25.09
N GLY A 228 -6.57 -10.74 25.41
CA GLY A 228 -6.80 -10.02 26.68
C GLY A 228 -6.41 -8.54 26.66
N THR A 229 -5.93 -8.02 25.52
CA THR A 229 -5.70 -6.59 25.28
C THR A 229 -6.81 -5.99 24.40
N PRO A 230 -6.90 -4.67 24.23
CA PRO A 230 -7.83 -4.05 23.28
C PRO A 230 -7.67 -4.53 21.83
N TYR A 231 -6.47 -4.96 21.43
CA TYR A 231 -6.16 -5.43 20.08
C TYR A 231 -6.62 -6.87 19.81
N ALA A 232 -7.14 -7.58 20.83
CA ALA A 232 -7.87 -8.83 20.63
C ALA A 232 -9.13 -8.68 19.75
N GLY A 233 -9.60 -7.44 19.53
CA GLY A 233 -10.69 -7.09 18.63
C GLY A 233 -10.25 -6.52 17.28
N PHE A 234 -8.97 -6.68 16.89
CA PHE A 234 -8.43 -6.14 15.64
C PHE A 234 -9.28 -6.57 14.43
N ASN A 235 -9.58 -5.61 13.56
CA ASN A 235 -10.51 -5.71 12.43
C ASN A 235 -10.27 -4.55 11.44
N ASP A 236 -11.07 -4.47 10.39
CA ASP A 236 -11.00 -3.41 9.37
C ASP A 236 -11.34 -1.99 9.89
N GLN A 237 -11.84 -1.84 11.12
CA GLN A 237 -12.02 -0.52 11.75
C GLN A 237 -10.78 -0.08 12.52
N SER A 238 -9.81 -0.98 12.69
CA SER A 238 -8.57 -0.72 13.40
C SER A 238 -7.66 0.19 12.59
N THR A 239 -6.84 0.97 13.28
CA THR A 239 -5.82 1.82 12.67
C THR A 239 -4.50 1.05 12.55
N LEU A 240 -3.78 1.30 11.47
CA LEU A 240 -2.43 0.80 11.23
C LEU A 240 -1.52 1.98 10.95
N SER A 241 -0.32 1.96 11.52
CA SER A 241 0.77 2.82 11.07
C SER A 241 1.75 1.95 10.28
N LEU A 242 2.15 2.41 9.10
CA LEU A 242 2.93 1.60 8.16
C LEU A 242 4.29 2.22 7.91
N ILE A 243 5.28 1.39 7.58
CA ILE A 243 6.55 1.87 7.05
C ILE A 243 6.98 1.00 5.87
N LEU A 244 7.36 1.64 4.78
CA LEU A 244 7.87 0.94 3.60
C LEU A 244 9.40 0.87 3.67
N SER A 245 9.95 -0.25 3.24
CA SER A 245 11.39 -0.42 3.14
C SER A 245 11.76 -1.46 2.08
N THR A 246 12.97 -1.39 1.56
CA THR A 246 13.51 -2.35 0.60
C THR A 246 14.82 -2.96 1.09
N SER A 247 15.16 -4.11 0.53
CA SER A 247 16.36 -4.85 0.91
C SER A 247 16.89 -5.74 -0.21
N GLN A 248 18.18 -5.99 -0.18
CA GLN A 248 18.85 -7.02 -0.99
C GLN A 248 18.89 -8.37 -0.28
N ASN A 249 18.74 -8.36 1.03
CA ASN A 249 18.88 -9.53 1.90
C ASN A 249 17.53 -9.98 2.41
N SER A 250 17.31 -11.29 2.40
CA SER A 250 16.03 -11.86 2.78
C SER A 250 15.65 -11.62 4.25
N ASN A 251 16.64 -11.60 5.14
CA ASN A 251 16.39 -11.59 6.59
C ASN A 251 16.61 -10.23 7.25
N ASN A 252 17.17 -9.26 6.53
CA ASN A 252 17.54 -7.97 7.08
C ASN A 252 17.05 -6.86 6.15
N ILE A 253 16.39 -5.83 6.67
CA ILE A 253 16.10 -4.59 5.93
C ILE A 253 17.38 -3.77 5.88
N ASN A 254 17.90 -3.42 4.70
CA ASN A 254 19.23 -2.79 4.59
C ASN A 254 19.48 -1.95 3.33
N SER A 255 18.46 -1.66 2.52
CA SER A 255 18.64 -0.84 1.30
C SER A 255 18.10 0.55 1.56
N ASP A 256 16.78 0.66 1.65
CA ASP A 256 16.08 1.93 1.81
C ASP A 256 14.96 1.76 2.86
N ILE A 257 14.86 2.72 3.77
CA ILE A 257 13.84 2.78 4.81
C ILE A 257 13.08 4.09 4.64
N ALA A 258 11.81 3.97 4.28
CA ALA A 258 10.90 5.08 4.00
C ALA A 258 11.33 6.01 2.84
N GLY A 259 12.19 5.57 1.92
CA GLY A 259 12.55 6.39 0.75
C GLY A 259 13.49 7.54 1.08
N ARG A 260 14.09 7.57 2.27
CA ARG A 260 14.76 8.77 2.79
C ARG A 260 16.27 8.68 2.63
N ASP A 261 16.86 9.58 1.85
CA ASP A 261 18.32 9.73 1.77
C ASP A 261 18.89 10.53 2.95
N GLY A 262 20.00 10.02 3.50
CA GLY A 262 20.94 10.80 4.31
C GLY A 262 20.40 11.27 5.66
N VAL A 263 19.18 10.91 6.05
CA VAL A 263 18.56 11.42 7.27
C VAL A 263 18.94 10.56 8.48
N THR A 264 19.53 11.19 9.48
CA THR A 264 19.87 10.54 10.75
C THR A 264 18.72 10.52 11.76
N SER A 265 17.55 11.05 11.38
CA SER A 265 16.37 11.01 12.23
C SER A 265 15.79 9.61 12.20
N ASP A 266 15.47 9.09 13.37
CA ASP A 266 14.83 7.78 13.53
C ASP A 266 13.61 7.65 12.59
N PRO A 267 13.57 6.68 11.66
CA PRO A 267 12.44 6.57 10.76
C PRO A 267 11.16 6.06 11.42
N PHE A 268 11.26 5.61 12.68
CA PHE A 268 10.19 5.03 13.47
C PHE A 268 9.48 6.01 14.40
N ILE A 269 9.86 7.29 14.39
CA ILE A 269 9.05 8.33 15.04
C ILE A 269 7.97 8.85 14.08
N PRO A 270 6.84 9.38 14.58
CA PRO A 270 5.88 10.10 13.75
C PRO A 270 6.58 11.23 12.97
N GLY A 271 6.40 11.24 11.64
CA GLY A 271 7.13 12.15 10.74
C GLY A 271 8.55 11.70 10.36
N GLY A 272 8.99 10.52 10.83
CA GLY A 272 10.30 9.93 10.55
C GLY A 272 10.32 9.01 9.32
N GLY A 273 9.18 8.49 8.90
CA GLY A 273 9.08 7.48 7.83
C GLY A 273 7.86 6.59 7.96
N ILE A 274 7.38 6.42 9.20
CA ILE A 274 6.06 5.87 9.50
C ILE A 274 4.98 6.78 8.92
N THR A 275 4.01 6.20 8.22
CA THR A 275 2.83 6.89 7.67
C THR A 275 1.94 7.42 8.79
N ASP A 276 1.13 8.44 8.51
CA ASP A 276 0.01 8.76 9.41
C ASP A 276 -0.87 7.52 9.62
N PRO A 277 -1.47 7.33 10.82
CA PRO A 277 -2.36 6.21 11.07
C PRO A 277 -3.46 6.14 10.00
N ILE A 278 -3.55 4.98 9.36
CA ILE A 278 -4.58 4.71 8.36
C ILE A 278 -5.63 3.78 8.96
N GLN A 279 -6.90 4.12 8.78
CA GLN A 279 -7.97 3.14 8.94
C GLN A 279 -8.01 2.27 7.68
N VAL A 280 -8.23 0.98 7.84
CA VAL A 280 -8.60 0.12 6.71
C VAL A 280 -9.99 0.61 6.25
N PRO A 281 -10.14 1.11 5.01
CA PRO A 281 -11.39 1.74 4.62
C PRO A 281 -12.49 0.67 4.49
N GLU A 282 -13.53 0.75 5.32
CA GLU A 282 -14.77 0.03 5.03
C GLU A 282 -15.37 0.55 3.71
N PRO A 283 -15.89 -0.34 2.86
CA PRO A 283 -16.81 0.08 1.82
C PRO A 283 -18.10 0.59 2.46
N SER A 284 -18.57 1.72 1.94
CA SER A 284 -19.35 2.66 2.71
C SER A 284 -20.70 2.09 3.18
N THR A 285 -20.80 1.79 4.47
CA THR A 285 -22.06 1.79 5.22
C THR A 285 -22.83 3.09 4.96
N ALA A 286 -22.14 4.19 4.65
CA ALA A 286 -22.74 5.48 4.30
C ALA A 286 -23.63 5.43 3.04
N ALA A 287 -23.30 4.63 2.02
CA ALA A 287 -24.16 4.45 0.85
C ALA A 287 -25.45 3.72 1.22
N LEU A 288 -25.36 2.70 2.09
CA LEU A 288 -26.52 1.99 2.63
C LEU A 288 -27.40 2.94 3.48
N ILE A 289 -26.78 3.76 4.35
CA ILE A 289 -27.49 4.74 5.18
C ILE A 289 -28.19 5.78 4.30
N ALA A 290 -27.52 6.33 3.28
CA ALA A 290 -28.12 7.27 2.34
C ALA A 290 -29.31 6.67 1.58
N ALA A 291 -29.19 5.41 1.13
CA ALA A 291 -30.30 4.69 0.51
C ALA A 291 -31.49 4.55 1.47
N VAL A 292 -31.25 4.12 2.72
CA VAL A 292 -32.29 3.96 3.75
C VAL A 292 -32.98 5.30 4.08
N PHE A 293 -32.23 6.40 4.18
CA PHE A 293 -32.81 7.74 4.38
C PHE A 293 -33.73 8.16 3.23
N ILE A 294 -33.30 7.95 1.98
CA ILE A 294 -34.12 8.24 0.79
C ILE A 294 -35.42 7.41 0.80
N PHE A 295 -35.33 6.11 1.10
CA PHE A 295 -36.52 5.24 1.23
C PHE A 295 -37.45 5.68 2.36
N GLY A 296 -36.92 6.13 3.49
CA GLY A 296 -37.69 6.70 4.60
C GLY A 296 -38.48 7.94 4.18
N PHE A 297 -37.84 8.88 3.47
CA PHE A 297 -38.50 10.09 2.97
C PHE A 297 -39.60 9.79 1.94
N VAL A 298 -39.35 8.87 1.01
CA VAL A 298 -40.35 8.46 0.00
C VAL A 298 -41.55 7.80 0.67
N SER A 299 -41.32 6.93 1.66
CA SER A 299 -42.37 6.23 2.39
C SER A 299 -43.21 7.19 3.25
N ALA A 300 -42.57 8.13 3.94
CA ALA A 300 -43.26 9.14 4.76
C ALA A 300 -44.11 10.10 3.92
N ARG A 301 -43.70 10.41 2.68
CA ARG A 301 -44.45 11.28 1.76
C ARG A 301 -45.68 10.59 1.16
N ARG A 302 -45.73 9.26 1.12
CA ARG A 302 -46.87 8.48 0.62
C ARG A 302 -48.03 8.37 1.62
N HIS A 303 -47.77 8.65 2.89
CA HIS A 303 -48.77 8.58 3.97
C HIS A 303 -49.38 9.94 4.36
N ARG A 304 -49.08 11.02 3.63
CA ARG A 304 -49.74 12.32 3.72
C ARG A 304 -50.50 12.60 2.44
#